data_AF-A0A067BI35-F1
#
_entry.id   AF-A0A067BI35-F1
#
_cell.length_a   1.000
_cell.length_b   1.000
_cell.length_c   1.000
_cell.angle_alpha   90.00
_cell.angle_beta   90.00
_cell.angle_gamma   90.00
#
_symmetry.space_group_name_H-M   'P 1'
#
loop_
_entity.id
_entity.type
_entity.pdbx_description
1 polymer ?
#
loop_
_entity_poly.entity_id
_entity_poly.type
_entity_poly.pdbx_seq_one_letter_code
_entity_poly.pdbx_strand_id
1 'polypeptide(L)'
;MKLAACLVALATAVAADESPSWVGGLGTIHTIADNCIENNVHVCAYHALNRQLGASAAASIAVSSNSIPHLSTLNVTFYVESPTPNDRITAYCASSVNSTVDSDYMDFQPTKGAASATLTFGPLVNMRCDYQFRYQKETSPKTFVTVATSPVVTMTAGVTEPLQVHIALTGKTDEMRVMWTSGAVTGPRVRYSIVRDNCGDGDLDKTVTATSSSYAASDMCGAPASTISAQRFIPVGTLYDAVLTGLPPNAKVAYQVGSDVGGWSDVFTFTMPDITSPKPSSFFVFGDMGTWTTATGGLGLDGRSLSTAKRVADDMATGQYVAALHVGDLSYADSVGYIWEQFMALVQPIAATLPYMVSVGNHEYAYTSSVQAVDVSGETKCFFASPEMAKASSGGECGVPTARRYQHATQRQR
;
A
#
# COMPACT_ATOMS: atom_id res chain seq x y z
N MET A 1 -11.04 -3.97 22.81
CA MET A 1 -9.73 -3.47 23.29
C MET A 1 -8.58 -3.58 22.27
N LYS A 2 -8.55 -4.56 21.33
CA LYS A 2 -7.47 -4.66 20.32
C LYS A 2 -7.59 -3.69 19.10
N LEU A 3 -8.80 -3.26 18.72
CA LEU A 3 -8.98 -2.27 17.64
C LEU A 3 -8.29 -0.93 17.97
N ALA A 4 -8.36 -0.50 19.22
CA ALA A 4 -7.71 0.73 19.72
C ALA A 4 -6.18 0.67 19.61
N ALA A 5 -5.55 -0.50 19.72
CA ALA A 5 -4.10 -0.65 19.57
C ALA A 5 -3.66 -0.57 18.09
N CYS A 6 -4.47 -1.08 17.13
CA CYS A 6 -4.26 -0.85 15.70
C CYS A 6 -4.49 0.63 15.31
N LEU A 7 -5.46 1.30 15.95
CA LEU A 7 -5.70 2.74 15.78
C LEU A 7 -4.53 3.60 16.28
N VAL A 8 -3.76 3.14 17.27
CA VAL A 8 -2.54 3.84 17.73
C VAL A 8 -1.43 3.79 16.66
N ALA A 9 -1.33 2.70 15.88
CA ALA A 9 -0.40 2.64 14.73
C ALA A 9 -0.84 3.55 13.57
N LEU A 10 -2.15 3.78 13.41
CA LEU A 10 -2.71 4.80 12.51
C LEU A 10 -2.50 6.23 13.03
N ALA A 11 -2.25 6.43 14.34
CA ALA A 11 -2.15 7.74 14.97
C ALA A 11 -0.74 8.35 14.96
N THR A 12 0.31 7.61 14.59
CA THR A 12 1.68 8.15 14.48
C THR A 12 2.01 8.68 13.09
N ALA A 13 1.03 9.31 12.42
CA ALA A 13 1.31 10.22 11.32
C ALA A 13 1.69 11.57 11.94
N VAL A 14 2.98 11.91 11.88
CA VAL A 14 3.51 13.20 12.30
C VAL A 14 2.68 14.31 11.67
N ALA A 15 2.32 15.30 12.47
CA ALA A 15 1.64 16.52 12.02
C ALA A 15 2.40 17.14 10.83
N ALA A 16 1.91 16.89 9.62
CA ALA A 16 2.29 17.62 8.44
C ALA A 16 1.51 18.94 8.48
N ASP A 17 2.27 20.03 8.49
CA ASP A 17 1.88 21.43 8.44
C ASP A 17 0.55 21.69 7.69
N GLU A 18 -0.36 22.44 8.33
CA GLU A 18 -1.69 22.82 7.82
C GLU A 18 -1.59 23.85 6.66
N SER A 19 -0.84 23.53 5.61
CA SER A 19 -0.79 24.37 4.40
C SER A 19 -1.95 24.02 3.45
N PRO A 20 -2.67 25.03 2.91
CA PRO A 20 -3.90 24.82 2.13
C PRO A 20 -3.66 24.45 0.66
N SER A 21 -2.45 24.05 0.25
CA SER A 21 -2.20 23.64 -1.13
C SER A 21 -2.53 22.16 -1.32
N TRP A 22 -3.60 21.91 -2.07
CA TRP A 22 -3.99 20.62 -2.61
C TRP A 22 -2.81 19.88 -3.26
N VAL A 23 -2.67 18.58 -2.96
CA VAL A 23 -1.69 17.70 -3.62
C VAL A 23 -2.26 16.28 -3.78
N GLY A 24 -3.02 16.10 -4.86
CA GLY A 24 -3.23 14.79 -5.47
C GLY A 24 -3.80 14.96 -6.88
N GLY A 25 -3.47 13.97 -7.72
CA GLY A 25 -3.44 14.07 -9.17
C GLY A 25 -2.02 14.33 -9.69
N LEU A 26 -1.38 13.29 -10.23
CA LEU A 26 -0.31 13.37 -11.23
C LEU A 26 0.89 14.32 -10.98
N GLY A 27 1.46 14.39 -9.77
CA GLY A 27 2.87 14.84 -9.70
C GLY A 27 3.40 15.51 -8.44
N THR A 28 2.63 15.72 -7.38
CA THR A 28 3.19 16.31 -6.16
C THR A 28 2.57 15.64 -4.94
N ILE A 29 3.40 14.94 -4.16
CA ILE A 29 3.00 14.23 -2.93
C ILE A 29 3.74 14.81 -1.72
N HIS A 30 4.68 15.73 -1.96
CA HIS A 30 5.42 16.44 -0.94
C HIS A 30 4.89 17.86 -0.74
N THR A 31 5.02 18.38 0.49
CA THR A 31 4.96 19.83 0.75
C THR A 31 6.10 20.60 0.06
N ILE A 32 7.14 19.88 -0.38
CA ILE A 32 8.30 20.36 -1.12
C ILE A 32 8.33 19.69 -2.48
N ALA A 33 8.05 20.44 -3.55
CA ALA A 33 8.07 19.90 -4.91
C ALA A 33 9.42 19.22 -5.22
N ASP A 34 9.36 18.03 -5.80
CA ASP A 34 10.54 17.38 -6.33
C ASP A 34 10.96 18.06 -7.64
N ASN A 35 12.00 18.89 -7.58
CA ASN A 35 12.53 19.58 -8.75
C ASN A 35 13.09 18.61 -9.81
N CYS A 36 13.21 17.32 -9.50
CA CYS A 36 13.57 16.29 -10.45
C CYS A 36 12.40 15.75 -11.27
N ILE A 37 11.14 16.11 -10.97
CA ILE A 37 9.97 15.66 -11.73
C ILE A 37 9.35 16.84 -12.47
N GLU A 38 9.32 16.76 -13.80
CA GLU A 38 8.62 17.72 -14.67
C GLU A 38 7.68 16.97 -15.60
N ASN A 39 6.40 17.36 -15.63
CA ASN A 39 5.38 16.69 -16.46
C ASN A 39 5.37 15.15 -16.31
N ASN A 40 5.52 14.64 -15.08
CA ASN A 40 5.66 13.21 -14.76
C ASN A 40 6.90 12.50 -15.33
N VAL A 41 7.89 13.25 -15.81
CA VAL A 41 9.17 12.72 -16.28
C VAL A 41 10.27 13.11 -15.30
N HIS A 42 11.15 12.15 -14.98
CA HIS A 42 12.33 12.42 -14.17
C HIS A 42 13.41 13.13 -15.02
N VAL A 43 13.76 14.37 -14.67
CA VAL A 43 14.65 15.26 -15.44
C VAL A 43 16.02 15.52 -14.79
N CYS A 44 16.25 15.08 -13.57
CA CYS A 44 17.57 15.24 -12.93
C CYS A 44 18.63 14.31 -13.52
N ALA A 45 19.88 14.76 -13.48
CA ALA A 45 21.05 13.98 -13.84
C ALA A 45 21.77 13.46 -12.58
N TYR A 46 22.33 12.25 -12.67
CA TYR A 46 23.13 11.65 -11.59
C TYR A 46 24.53 11.34 -12.10
N HIS A 47 25.54 11.93 -11.46
CA HIS A 47 26.92 11.60 -11.76
C HIS A 47 27.35 10.36 -10.99
N ALA A 48 27.89 9.37 -11.71
CA ALA A 48 28.58 8.26 -11.08
C ALA A 48 29.85 8.77 -10.40
N LEU A 49 30.02 8.46 -9.12
CA LEU A 49 31.36 8.51 -8.54
C LEU A 49 32.16 7.37 -9.16
N ASN A 50 33.21 7.69 -9.90
CA ASN A 50 34.21 6.72 -10.40
C ASN A 50 35.01 6.02 -9.27
N ARG A 51 34.57 6.12 -8.01
CA ARG A 51 35.12 5.40 -6.87
C ARG A 51 34.02 4.55 -6.29
N GLN A 52 34.31 3.26 -6.10
CA GLN A 52 33.58 2.45 -5.12
C GLN A 52 33.44 3.31 -3.86
N LEU A 53 32.20 3.58 -3.44
CA LEU A 53 31.86 4.33 -2.23
C LEU A 53 32.36 3.54 -1.01
N GLY A 54 33.67 3.52 -0.78
CA GLY A 54 34.27 3.14 0.48
C GLY A 54 33.96 4.22 1.52
N ALA A 55 33.99 3.84 2.80
CA ALA A 55 33.82 4.78 3.92
C ALA A 55 34.87 5.91 3.82
N SER A 56 34.49 7.03 3.22
CA SER A 56 35.26 8.26 3.28
C SER A 56 34.82 9.02 4.52
N ALA A 57 35.75 9.67 5.23
CA ALA A 57 35.40 10.51 6.38
C ALA A 57 34.50 11.71 5.99
N ALA A 58 34.34 12.01 4.70
CA ALA A 58 33.64 13.18 4.19
C ALA A 58 32.11 13.05 4.18
N ALA A 59 31.56 11.85 4.27
CA ALA A 59 30.11 11.64 4.36
C ALA A 59 29.78 10.28 5.00
N SER A 60 28.74 10.22 5.82
CA SER A 60 28.21 8.97 6.38
C SER A 60 26.71 9.04 6.59
N ILE A 61 26.08 7.87 6.57
CA ILE A 61 24.66 7.71 6.88
C ILE A 61 24.49 6.41 7.67
N ALA A 62 23.70 6.47 8.72
CA ALA A 62 23.41 5.37 9.63
C ALA A 62 21.89 5.30 9.86
N VAL A 63 21.42 4.11 10.17
CA VAL A 63 20.02 3.83 10.48
C VAL A 63 19.91 3.33 11.91
N SER A 64 18.80 3.63 12.59
CA SER A 64 18.59 3.18 13.98
C SER A 64 18.42 1.67 14.10
N SER A 65 18.05 0.98 13.02
CA SER A 65 17.98 -0.48 12.93
C SER A 65 18.11 -0.93 11.48
N ASN A 66 18.72 -2.10 11.27
CA ASN A 66 18.77 -2.78 9.96
C ASN A 66 17.59 -3.76 9.76
N SER A 67 16.77 -3.98 10.78
CA SER A 67 15.57 -4.82 10.72
C SER A 67 14.43 -4.13 11.45
N ILE A 68 13.32 -3.88 10.77
CA ILE A 68 12.16 -3.17 11.34
C ILE A 68 10.86 -3.95 11.11
N PRO A 69 9.90 -3.90 12.05
CA PRO A 69 8.55 -4.39 11.80
C PRO A 69 7.81 -3.56 10.75
N HIS A 70 6.80 -4.15 10.12
CA HIS A 70 5.80 -3.43 9.33
C HIS A 70 5.19 -2.27 10.14
N LEU A 71 5.01 -1.10 9.50
CA LEU A 71 4.50 0.15 10.07
C LEU A 71 5.38 0.79 11.15
N SER A 72 6.67 0.51 11.15
CA SER A 72 7.62 1.15 12.06
C SER A 72 8.22 2.42 11.46
N THR A 73 8.55 3.37 12.35
CA THR A 73 9.41 4.49 11.99
C THR A 73 10.87 4.10 12.08
N LEU A 74 11.71 4.79 11.31
CA LEU A 74 13.15 4.59 11.28
C LEU A 74 13.85 5.95 11.35
N ASN A 75 14.84 6.06 12.23
CA ASN A 75 15.70 7.23 12.28
C ASN A 75 16.92 7.02 11.38
N VAL A 76 17.18 8.01 10.53
CA VAL A 76 18.29 8.06 9.61
C VAL A 76 19.18 9.23 10.02
N THR A 77 20.35 8.92 10.56
CA THR A 77 21.35 9.91 10.98
C THR A 77 22.40 10.05 9.90
N PHE A 78 22.76 11.29 9.55
CA PHE A 78 23.79 11.54 8.55
C PHE A 78 24.84 12.53 9.04
N TYR A 79 25.97 12.51 8.36
CA TYR A 79 27.01 13.54 8.40
C TYR A 79 27.54 13.77 6.98
N VAL A 80 27.86 15.02 6.64
CA VAL A 80 28.54 15.38 5.40
C VAL A 80 29.45 16.59 5.60
N GLU A 81 30.58 16.62 4.90
CA GLU A 81 31.41 17.82 4.77
C GLU A 81 30.83 18.78 3.71
N SER A 82 30.80 20.07 4.07
CA SER A 82 30.35 21.16 3.20
C SER A 82 28.96 20.91 2.58
N PRO A 83 27.89 20.77 3.38
CA PRO A 83 26.53 20.55 2.87
C PRO A 83 26.09 21.72 1.97
N THR A 84 25.19 21.44 1.03
CA THR A 84 24.46 22.46 0.28
C THR A 84 23.00 22.55 0.75
N PRO A 85 22.33 23.70 0.56
CA PRO A 85 20.92 23.85 0.97
C PRO A 85 19.95 22.85 0.32
N ASN A 86 20.28 22.34 -0.86
CA ASN A 86 19.44 21.45 -1.67
C ASN A 86 19.81 19.97 -1.55
N ASP A 87 20.76 19.63 -0.69
CA ASP A 87 21.10 18.24 -0.41
C ASP A 87 19.90 17.51 0.21
N ARG A 88 19.81 16.21 -0.04
CA ARG A 88 18.66 15.40 0.38
C ARG A 88 19.06 13.98 0.80
N ILE A 89 18.22 13.39 1.65
CA ILE A 89 18.22 11.96 1.94
C ILE A 89 17.12 11.31 1.12
N THR A 90 17.49 10.45 0.19
CA THR A 90 16.56 9.68 -0.65
C THR A 90 16.31 8.30 -0.04
N ALA A 91 15.08 7.83 -0.12
CA ALA A 91 14.65 6.51 0.32
C ALA A 91 14.32 5.62 -0.88
N TYR A 92 14.84 4.41 -0.89
CA TYR A 92 14.66 3.42 -1.95
C TYR A 92 13.89 2.21 -1.41
N CYS A 93 13.10 1.59 -2.29
CA CYS A 93 12.41 0.33 -2.05
C CYS A 93 12.48 -0.49 -3.34
N ALA A 94 13.31 -1.55 -3.34
CA ALA A 94 13.49 -2.40 -4.50
C ALA A 94 13.87 -3.83 -4.09
N SER A 95 13.75 -4.80 -5.00
CA SER A 95 14.17 -6.18 -4.74
C SER A 95 15.69 -6.34 -4.56
N SER A 96 16.49 -5.38 -5.07
CA SER A 96 17.94 -5.30 -4.83
C SER A 96 18.37 -3.84 -4.84
N VAL A 97 18.28 -3.21 -3.67
CA VAL A 97 18.63 -1.78 -3.52
C VAL A 97 20.07 -1.48 -3.90
N ASN A 98 21.02 -2.40 -3.69
CA ASN A 98 22.43 -2.17 -4.03
C ASN A 98 22.68 -1.96 -5.53
N SER A 99 21.82 -2.48 -6.39
CA SER A 99 21.88 -2.32 -7.85
C SER A 99 20.94 -1.24 -8.39
N THR A 100 20.10 -0.65 -7.54
CA THR A 100 19.14 0.38 -7.95
C THR A 100 19.87 1.67 -8.32
N VAL A 101 19.54 2.22 -9.49
CA VAL A 101 20.07 3.50 -9.98
C VAL A 101 19.61 4.65 -9.10
N ASP A 102 20.43 5.69 -8.95
CA ASP A 102 20.15 6.83 -8.06
C ASP A 102 18.92 7.66 -8.44
N SER A 103 18.44 7.52 -9.67
CA SER A 103 17.20 8.16 -10.13
C SER A 103 15.93 7.47 -9.65
N ASP A 104 16.02 6.22 -9.18
CA ASP A 104 14.87 5.37 -8.86
C ASP A 104 14.60 5.32 -7.34
N TYR A 105 14.71 6.47 -6.67
CA TYR A 105 14.27 6.61 -5.29
C TYR A 105 12.75 6.68 -5.23
N MET A 106 12.17 6.13 -4.16
CA MET A 106 10.74 6.17 -3.92
C MET A 106 10.30 7.48 -3.27
N ASP A 107 11.15 8.07 -2.43
CA ASP A 107 10.85 9.27 -1.65
C ASP A 107 12.13 10.01 -1.24
N PHE A 108 12.03 11.24 -0.74
CA PHE A 108 13.16 11.97 -0.17
C PHE A 108 12.76 12.95 0.92
N GLN A 109 13.72 13.34 1.77
CA GLN A 109 13.58 14.47 2.69
C GLN A 109 14.80 15.40 2.54
N PRO A 110 14.60 16.74 2.54
CA PRO A 110 15.71 17.68 2.44
C PRO A 110 16.55 17.70 3.72
N THR A 111 17.85 17.89 3.59
CA THR A 111 18.75 18.08 4.74
C THR A 111 18.73 19.51 5.28
N LYS A 112 18.16 20.45 4.51
CA LYS A 112 18.09 21.89 4.81
C LYS A 112 19.47 22.50 5.07
N GLY A 113 20.50 22.01 4.38
CA GLY A 113 21.88 22.47 4.52
C GLY A 113 22.56 22.08 5.83
N ALA A 114 21.99 21.16 6.60
CA ALA A 114 22.63 20.66 7.81
C ALA A 114 23.84 19.77 7.47
N ALA A 115 24.95 19.96 8.17
CA ALA A 115 26.13 19.08 8.05
C ALA A 115 25.91 17.75 8.77
N SER A 116 25.05 17.73 9.80
CA SER A 116 24.61 16.52 10.48
C SER A 116 23.21 16.72 11.04
N ALA A 117 22.36 15.71 10.87
CA ALA A 117 21.06 15.65 11.52
C ALA A 117 20.56 14.20 11.59
N THR A 118 19.45 14.01 12.30
CA THR A 118 18.65 12.79 12.27
C THR A 118 17.29 13.13 11.68
N LEU A 119 16.92 12.43 10.61
CA LEU A 119 15.60 12.50 10.00
C LEU A 119 14.81 11.23 10.34
N THR A 120 13.50 11.38 10.56
CA THR A 120 12.61 10.26 10.82
C THR A 120 11.83 9.94 9.56
N PHE A 121 11.86 8.68 9.14
CA PHE A 121 11.11 8.14 8.02
C PHE A 121 10.04 7.17 8.53
N GLY A 122 8.87 7.19 7.90
CA GLY A 122 7.81 6.23 8.12
C GLY A 122 6.53 6.82 8.73
N PRO A 123 5.58 5.95 9.14
CA PRO A 123 5.70 4.49 9.19
C PRO A 123 6.01 3.85 7.83
N LEU A 124 6.97 2.93 7.79
CA LEU A 124 7.39 2.21 6.59
C LEU A 124 6.56 0.93 6.41
N VAL A 125 6.09 0.68 5.19
CA VAL A 125 5.22 -0.45 4.85
C VAL A 125 6.05 -1.63 4.34
N ASN A 126 5.69 -2.86 4.70
CA ASN A 126 6.33 -4.03 4.12
C ASN A 126 5.77 -4.26 2.71
N MET A 127 6.42 -3.65 1.73
CA MET A 127 6.08 -3.76 0.31
C MET A 127 6.82 -4.92 -0.38
N ARG A 128 7.40 -5.85 0.43
CA ARG A 128 8.23 -6.98 -0.03
C ARG A 128 9.49 -6.54 -0.78
N CYS A 129 10.05 -5.41 -0.37
CA CYS A 129 11.29 -4.84 -0.89
C CYS A 129 12.28 -4.59 0.26
N ASP A 130 13.53 -4.41 -0.10
CA ASP A 130 14.54 -3.91 0.81
C ASP A 130 14.51 -2.38 0.79
N TYR A 131 14.77 -1.78 1.96
CA TYR A 131 14.92 -0.33 2.11
C TYR A 131 16.39 0.08 2.15
N GLN A 132 16.71 1.22 1.56
CA GLN A 132 18.01 1.87 1.71
C GLN A 132 17.85 3.37 1.64
N PHE A 133 18.70 4.10 2.37
CA PHE A 133 18.74 5.55 2.36
C PHE A 133 20.07 6.01 1.78
N ARG A 134 20.03 7.06 0.96
CA ARG A 134 21.23 7.62 0.33
C ARG A 134 21.28 9.13 0.49
N TYR A 135 22.46 9.63 0.82
CA TYR A 135 22.73 11.06 0.79
C TYR A 135 23.05 11.47 -0.64
N GLN A 136 22.19 12.30 -1.22
CA GLN A 136 22.41 12.90 -2.54
C GLN A 136 22.78 14.37 -2.37
N LYS A 137 23.99 14.70 -2.81
CA LYS A 137 24.53 16.07 -2.81
C LYS A 137 24.25 16.74 -4.14
N GLU A 138 23.71 17.96 -4.13
CA GLU A 138 23.53 18.73 -5.35
C GLU A 138 24.87 19.37 -5.75
N THR A 139 25.35 19.06 -6.96
CA THR A 139 26.59 19.66 -7.51
C THR A 139 26.32 20.85 -8.40
N SER A 140 25.15 20.86 -9.04
CA SER A 140 24.60 21.94 -9.85
C SER A 140 23.09 21.75 -9.91
N PRO A 141 22.30 22.77 -10.27
CA PRO A 141 20.84 22.65 -10.31
C PRO A 141 20.37 21.38 -11.02
N LYS A 142 19.54 20.56 -10.34
CA LYS A 142 19.00 19.27 -10.84
C LYS A 142 20.07 18.21 -11.15
N THR A 143 21.26 18.34 -10.60
CA THR A 143 22.37 17.40 -10.80
C THR A 143 22.88 16.93 -9.46
N PHE A 144 22.77 15.63 -9.23
CA PHE A 144 23.08 15.03 -7.94
C PHE A 144 24.22 14.01 -8.04
N VAL A 145 24.91 13.83 -6.92
CA VAL A 145 25.84 12.74 -6.71
C VAL A 145 25.54 12.08 -5.37
N THR A 146 25.43 10.75 -5.37
CA THR A 146 25.31 9.99 -4.13
C THR A 146 26.65 9.94 -3.42
N VAL A 147 26.76 10.51 -2.22
CA VAL A 147 28.03 10.58 -1.47
C VAL A 147 28.10 9.60 -0.29
N ALA A 148 26.95 9.07 0.16
CA ALA A 148 26.88 8.05 1.20
C ALA A 148 25.63 7.18 1.04
N THR A 149 25.74 5.91 1.45
CA THR A 149 24.64 4.93 1.43
C THR A 149 24.52 4.25 2.80
N SER A 150 23.29 4.00 3.25
CA SER A 150 23.05 3.33 4.51
C SER A 150 23.24 1.82 4.37
N PRO A 151 23.42 1.10 5.49
CA PRO A 151 23.09 -0.32 5.54
C PRO A 151 21.68 -0.56 4.99
N VAL A 152 21.49 -1.73 4.39
CA VAL A 152 20.17 -2.18 3.95
C VAL A 152 19.30 -2.43 5.18
N VAL A 153 18.04 -2.00 5.09
CA VAL A 153 17.01 -2.19 6.11
C VAL A 153 15.98 -3.18 5.57
N THR A 154 15.79 -4.28 6.29
CA THR A 154 14.84 -5.34 5.92
C THR A 154 13.63 -5.36 6.86
N MET A 155 12.53 -5.94 6.39
CA MET A 155 11.36 -6.19 7.24
C MET A 155 11.61 -7.41 8.13
N THR A 156 11.36 -7.30 9.43
CA THR A 156 11.66 -8.36 10.42
C THR A 156 10.92 -9.67 10.13
N ALA A 157 9.66 -9.59 9.69
CA ALA A 157 8.87 -10.76 9.30
C ALA A 157 9.12 -11.21 7.84
N GLY A 158 10.02 -10.51 7.13
CA GLY A 158 10.41 -10.82 5.76
C GLY A 158 9.31 -10.57 4.73
N VAL A 159 9.59 -10.97 3.49
CA VAL A 159 8.66 -10.76 2.37
C VAL A 159 7.43 -11.67 2.43
N THR A 160 7.45 -12.73 3.23
CA THR A 160 6.35 -13.71 3.32
C THR A 160 5.31 -13.36 4.37
N GLU A 161 5.51 -12.28 5.13
CA GLU A 161 4.54 -11.75 6.09
C GLU A 161 3.16 -11.57 5.42
N PRO A 162 2.10 -12.24 5.92
CA PRO A 162 0.76 -12.07 5.37
C PRO A 162 0.17 -10.71 5.76
N LEU A 163 -0.01 -9.84 4.78
CA LEU A 163 -0.47 -8.46 4.95
C LEU A 163 -1.62 -8.14 4.01
N GLN A 164 -2.17 -6.93 4.12
CA GLN A 164 -3.30 -6.45 3.32
C GLN A 164 -4.52 -7.36 3.43
N VAL A 165 -4.72 -7.93 4.63
CA VAL A 165 -5.78 -8.89 4.89
C VAL A 165 -7.12 -8.17 4.77
N HIS A 166 -8.01 -8.69 3.94
CA HIS A 166 -9.35 -8.16 3.78
C HIS A 166 -10.34 -9.25 3.41
N ILE A 167 -11.60 -9.02 3.78
CA ILE A 167 -12.70 -9.96 3.52
C ILE A 167 -13.76 -9.32 2.62
N ALA A 168 -14.48 -10.14 1.88
CA ALA A 168 -15.54 -9.71 0.99
C ALA A 168 -16.71 -10.68 0.99
N LEU A 169 -17.92 -10.13 0.83
CA LEU A 169 -19.12 -10.92 0.59
C LEU A 169 -19.04 -11.61 -0.77
N THR A 170 -19.62 -12.79 -0.83
CA THR A 170 -19.75 -13.57 -2.07
C THR A 170 -21.20 -13.54 -2.58
N GLY A 171 -21.48 -14.31 -3.63
CA GLY A 171 -22.84 -14.50 -4.13
C GLY A 171 -23.68 -15.44 -3.27
N LYS A 172 -23.10 -16.05 -2.22
CA LYS A 172 -23.80 -16.95 -1.29
C LYS A 172 -23.77 -16.42 0.13
N THR A 173 -24.83 -16.71 0.86
CA THR A 173 -25.12 -16.14 2.18
C THR A 173 -24.31 -16.78 3.30
N ASP A 174 -23.77 -17.97 3.06
CA ASP A 174 -22.99 -18.79 3.98
C ASP A 174 -21.50 -18.82 3.63
N GLU A 175 -21.07 -17.90 2.76
CA GLU A 175 -19.70 -17.81 2.26
C GLU A 175 -19.05 -16.45 2.59
N MET A 176 -17.80 -16.49 3.04
CA MET A 176 -16.95 -15.32 3.21
C MET A 176 -15.65 -15.52 2.43
N ARG A 177 -15.30 -14.58 1.56
CA ARG A 177 -14.01 -14.57 0.87
C ARG A 177 -12.97 -13.85 1.73
N VAL A 178 -11.79 -14.44 1.83
CA VAL A 178 -10.64 -13.92 2.58
C VAL A 178 -9.47 -13.78 1.62
N MET A 179 -8.88 -12.60 1.56
CA MET A 179 -7.79 -12.26 0.65
C MET A 179 -6.64 -11.61 1.43
N TRP A 180 -5.41 -11.83 0.96
CA TRP A 180 -4.21 -11.21 1.52
C TRP A 180 -3.07 -11.22 0.51
N THR A 181 -1.99 -10.50 0.83
CA THR A 181 -0.80 -10.36 -0.01
C THR A 181 0.44 -10.77 0.78
N SER A 182 1.33 -11.53 0.15
CA SER A 182 2.69 -11.75 0.64
C SER A 182 3.63 -12.20 -0.48
N GLY A 183 4.88 -12.51 -0.17
CA GLY A 183 5.76 -13.27 -1.07
C GLY A 183 5.18 -14.65 -1.39
N ALA A 184 5.71 -15.30 -2.44
CA ALA A 184 5.26 -16.64 -2.80
C ALA A 184 5.60 -17.65 -1.69
N VAL A 185 4.61 -18.45 -1.26
CA VAL A 185 4.76 -19.48 -0.22
C VAL A 185 4.11 -20.79 -0.64
N THR A 186 4.56 -21.89 -0.05
CA THR A 186 3.98 -23.22 -0.25
C THR A 186 2.86 -23.48 0.75
N GLY A 187 1.73 -24.03 0.29
CA GLY A 187 0.58 -24.35 1.13
C GLY A 187 -0.10 -23.13 1.78
N PRO A 188 -0.37 -22.04 1.03
CA PRO A 188 -1.13 -20.90 1.56
C PRO A 188 -2.54 -21.34 1.93
N ARG A 189 -3.00 -20.98 3.14
CA ARG A 189 -4.30 -21.40 3.64
C ARG A 189 -4.84 -20.40 4.66
N VAL A 190 -6.16 -20.44 4.84
CA VAL A 190 -6.84 -19.83 5.98
C VAL A 190 -7.09 -20.92 7.00
N ARG A 191 -6.78 -20.66 8.27
CA ARG A 191 -7.27 -21.46 9.40
C ARG A 191 -8.32 -20.66 10.17
N TYR A 192 -9.43 -21.29 10.53
CA TYR A 192 -10.57 -20.60 11.13
C TYR A 192 -11.38 -21.50 12.04
N SER A 193 -12.18 -20.89 12.91
CA SER A 193 -13.18 -21.57 13.73
C SER A 193 -14.39 -20.66 13.95
N ILE A 194 -15.55 -21.26 14.24
CA ILE A 194 -16.72 -20.49 14.69
C ILE A 194 -16.61 -20.38 16.19
N VAL A 195 -16.52 -19.15 16.70
CA VAL A 195 -16.37 -18.86 18.12
C VAL A 195 -17.62 -19.34 18.86
N ARG A 196 -17.43 -20.28 19.79
CA ARG A 196 -18.45 -20.71 20.77
C ARG A 196 -18.09 -20.07 22.11
N ASP A 197 -19.08 -19.63 22.88
CA ASP A 197 -18.96 -18.74 24.05
C ASP A 197 -17.71 -18.92 24.95
N ASN A 198 -17.15 -17.77 25.39
CA ASN A 198 -16.17 -17.51 26.48
C ASN A 198 -14.91 -18.40 26.65
N CYS A 199 -14.63 -19.36 25.77
CA CYS A 199 -13.42 -20.20 25.87
C CYS A 199 -12.33 -19.76 24.89
N GLY A 200 -11.63 -18.66 25.20
CA GLY A 200 -10.38 -18.26 24.54
C GLY A 200 -10.45 -18.01 23.03
N ASP A 201 -9.31 -17.67 22.42
CA ASP A 201 -9.15 -17.75 20.96
C ASP A 201 -9.23 -19.24 20.60
N GLY A 202 -10.42 -19.73 20.25
CA GLY A 202 -10.67 -21.15 20.02
C GLY A 202 -9.70 -21.74 19.00
N ASP A 203 -9.32 -23.01 19.19
CA ASP A 203 -8.44 -23.73 18.26
C ASP A 203 -8.93 -23.53 16.82
N LEU A 204 -8.09 -22.94 15.96
CA LEU A 204 -8.39 -22.69 14.55
C LEU A 204 -8.34 -24.02 13.79
N ASP A 205 -9.40 -24.82 13.98
CA ASP A 205 -9.50 -26.26 13.68
C ASP A 205 -9.90 -26.57 12.23
N LYS A 206 -10.47 -25.60 11.51
CA LYS A 206 -10.81 -25.73 10.09
C LYS A 206 -9.76 -25.05 9.24
N THR A 207 -9.52 -25.60 8.05
CA THR A 207 -8.59 -25.02 7.07
C THR A 207 -9.19 -24.97 5.68
N VAL A 208 -8.92 -23.90 4.93
CA VAL A 208 -9.22 -23.77 3.50
C VAL A 208 -7.94 -23.39 2.76
N THR A 209 -7.61 -24.13 1.71
CA THR A 209 -6.46 -23.79 0.85
C THR A 209 -6.79 -22.57 0.02
N ALA A 210 -5.85 -21.63 -0.09
CA ALA A 210 -5.99 -20.47 -0.95
C ALA A 210 -5.46 -20.74 -2.36
N THR A 211 -6.07 -20.08 -3.32
CA THR A 211 -5.51 -19.89 -4.67
C THR A 211 -4.53 -18.73 -4.67
N SER A 212 -3.67 -18.67 -5.68
CA SER A 212 -2.62 -17.65 -5.81
C SER A 212 -2.69 -16.98 -7.18
N SER A 213 -2.50 -15.67 -7.21
CA SER A 213 -2.39 -14.88 -8.43
C SER A 213 -1.44 -13.69 -8.23
N SER A 214 -1.18 -12.94 -9.28
CA SER A 214 -0.38 -11.70 -9.24
C SER A 214 -0.71 -10.84 -10.47
N TYR A 215 -0.06 -9.69 -10.58
CA TYR A 215 0.00 -8.89 -11.80
C TYR A 215 1.37 -8.23 -11.94
N ALA A 216 1.78 -8.00 -13.18
CA ALA A 216 3.05 -7.39 -13.55
C ALA A 216 2.83 -6.05 -14.27
N ALA A 217 3.91 -5.27 -14.41
CA ALA A 217 3.88 -4.01 -15.17
C ALA A 217 3.41 -4.22 -16.63
N SER A 218 3.70 -5.40 -17.19
CA SER A 218 3.26 -5.79 -18.53
C SER A 218 1.75 -6.04 -18.68
N ASP A 219 1.03 -6.20 -17.58
CA ASP A 219 -0.44 -6.35 -17.60
C ASP A 219 -1.15 -5.00 -17.72
N MET A 220 -0.45 -3.90 -17.43
CA MET A 220 -0.98 -2.54 -17.51
C MET A 220 -1.24 -2.13 -18.97
N CYS A 221 -2.11 -1.15 -19.15
CA CYS A 221 -2.47 -0.65 -20.48
C CYS A 221 -1.47 0.35 -21.05
N GLY A 222 -0.59 0.93 -20.24
CA GLY A 222 0.43 1.82 -20.76
C GLY A 222 1.30 2.44 -19.70
N ALA A 223 2.26 3.25 -20.14
CA ALA A 223 3.04 4.09 -19.24
C ALA A 223 2.15 5.22 -18.68
N PRO A 224 2.44 5.71 -17.47
CA PRO A 224 3.56 5.31 -16.61
C PRO A 224 3.37 4.02 -15.79
N ALA A 225 2.15 3.46 -15.65
CA ALA A 225 1.91 2.26 -14.84
C ALA A 225 2.66 1.00 -15.30
N SER A 226 3.02 0.92 -16.58
CA SER A 226 3.83 -0.18 -17.14
C SER A 226 5.35 -0.04 -16.94
N THR A 227 5.81 1.03 -16.28
CA THR A 227 7.24 1.28 -16.03
C THR A 227 7.64 0.72 -14.66
N ILE A 228 8.53 -0.29 -14.64
CA ILE A 228 9.08 -0.84 -13.38
C ILE A 228 10.05 0.19 -12.78
N SER A 229 9.67 0.75 -11.62
CA SER A 229 10.41 1.77 -10.89
C SER A 229 9.74 1.95 -9.52
N ALA A 230 10.51 2.30 -8.49
CA ALA A 230 9.98 2.60 -7.16
C ALA A 230 8.98 3.78 -7.17
N GLN A 231 9.07 4.67 -8.16
CA GLN A 231 8.16 5.81 -8.33
C GLN A 231 6.89 5.44 -9.10
N ARG A 232 6.91 4.32 -9.82
CA ARG A 232 5.83 3.87 -10.71
C ARG A 232 5.41 2.47 -10.27
N PHE A 233 5.70 1.44 -11.06
CA PHE A 233 5.32 0.08 -10.71
C PHE A 233 6.33 -0.59 -9.76
N ILE A 234 5.83 -0.98 -8.58
CA ILE A 234 6.50 -1.92 -7.68
C ILE A 234 5.84 -3.31 -7.76
N PRO A 235 6.61 -4.41 -7.74
CA PRO A 235 6.03 -5.76 -7.71
C PRO A 235 5.12 -6.00 -6.49
N VAL A 236 3.89 -6.46 -6.74
CA VAL A 236 2.89 -6.72 -5.70
C VAL A 236 3.13 -8.01 -4.91
N GLY A 237 4.01 -8.89 -5.39
CA GLY A 237 4.18 -10.24 -4.82
C GLY A 237 3.05 -11.17 -5.23
N THR A 238 2.54 -11.97 -4.31
CA THR A 238 1.46 -12.94 -4.54
C THR A 238 0.21 -12.53 -3.78
N LEU A 239 -0.90 -12.49 -4.52
CA LEU A 239 -2.25 -12.27 -4.02
C LEU A 239 -2.90 -13.63 -3.77
N TYR A 240 -3.36 -13.86 -2.55
CA TYR A 240 -4.01 -15.09 -2.15
C TYR A 240 -5.51 -14.89 -1.94
N ASP A 241 -6.30 -15.89 -2.32
CA ASP A 241 -7.76 -15.87 -2.24
C ASP A 241 -8.29 -17.23 -1.77
N ALA A 242 -9.08 -17.21 -0.70
CA ALA A 242 -9.79 -18.38 -0.18
C ALA A 242 -11.25 -18.04 0.13
N VAL A 243 -12.13 -19.02 -0.01
CA VAL A 243 -13.55 -18.89 0.34
C VAL A 243 -13.89 -19.85 1.48
N LEU A 244 -14.30 -19.30 2.62
CA LEU A 244 -14.84 -20.05 3.75
C LEU A 244 -16.33 -20.30 3.48
N THR A 245 -16.78 -21.54 3.63
CA THR A 245 -18.14 -21.98 3.28
C THR A 245 -18.89 -22.52 4.50
N GLY A 246 -20.22 -22.60 4.42
CA GLY A 246 -21.05 -23.20 5.46
C GLY A 246 -21.03 -22.42 6.77
N LEU A 247 -20.92 -21.09 6.68
CA LEU A 247 -20.93 -20.18 7.82
C LEU A 247 -22.38 -19.78 8.15
N PRO A 248 -22.91 -20.08 9.35
CA PRO A 248 -24.26 -19.70 9.74
C PRO A 248 -24.44 -18.17 9.84
N PRO A 249 -25.66 -17.65 9.65
CA PRO A 249 -25.98 -16.25 9.97
C PRO A 249 -25.58 -15.89 11.40
N ASN A 250 -25.07 -14.67 11.61
CA ASN A 250 -24.56 -14.15 12.89
C ASN A 250 -23.39 -14.94 13.50
N ALA A 251 -22.80 -15.92 12.79
CA ALA A 251 -21.64 -16.63 13.29
C ALA A 251 -20.45 -15.68 13.43
N LYS A 252 -19.87 -15.63 14.62
CA LYS A 252 -18.58 -14.98 14.87
C LYS A 252 -17.47 -15.93 14.48
N VAL A 253 -16.63 -15.54 13.54
CA VAL A 253 -15.58 -16.39 12.96
C VAL A 253 -14.22 -15.80 13.29
N ALA A 254 -13.40 -16.54 14.02
CA ALA A 254 -11.99 -16.23 14.21
C ALA A 254 -11.19 -16.88 13.07
N TYR A 255 -10.24 -16.15 12.48
CA TYR A 255 -9.47 -16.66 11.35
C TYR A 255 -8.06 -16.08 11.30
N GLN A 256 -7.17 -16.78 10.61
CA GLN A 256 -5.78 -16.38 10.39
C GLN A 256 -5.34 -16.87 9.01
N VAL A 257 -4.52 -16.07 8.34
CA VAL A 257 -4.05 -16.34 6.98
C VAL A 257 -2.55 -16.55 6.97
N GLY A 258 -2.05 -17.34 6.02
CA GLY A 258 -0.62 -17.54 5.85
C GLY A 258 -0.26 -18.97 5.47
N SER A 259 0.91 -19.41 5.93
CA SER A 259 1.40 -20.77 5.71
C SER A 259 2.40 -21.17 6.79
N ASP A 260 2.63 -22.46 6.96
CA ASP A 260 3.60 -22.95 7.96
C ASP A 260 5.05 -22.54 7.64
N VAL A 261 5.35 -22.28 6.36
CA VAL A 261 6.69 -21.86 5.91
C VAL A 261 6.84 -20.34 5.93
N GLY A 262 5.83 -19.61 5.46
CA GLY A 262 5.88 -18.15 5.31
C GLY A 262 5.48 -17.36 6.55
N GLY A 263 4.95 -18.03 7.58
CA GLY A 263 4.38 -17.40 8.76
C GLY A 263 2.88 -17.16 8.65
N TRP A 264 2.30 -16.77 9.78
CA TRP A 264 0.87 -16.55 9.95
C TRP A 264 0.61 -15.10 10.37
N SER A 265 -0.49 -14.52 9.89
CA SER A 265 -0.97 -13.19 10.29
C SER A 265 -1.33 -13.14 11.78
N ASP A 266 -1.77 -11.99 12.31
CA ASP A 266 -2.57 -11.99 13.53
C ASP A 266 -3.89 -12.75 13.34
N VAL A 267 -4.52 -13.14 14.45
CA VAL A 267 -5.89 -13.68 14.43
C VAL A 267 -6.87 -12.52 14.31
N PHE A 268 -7.67 -12.54 13.26
CA PHE A 268 -8.76 -11.60 13.01
C PHE A 268 -10.10 -12.24 13.38
N THR A 269 -11.14 -11.41 13.49
CA THR A 269 -12.49 -11.90 13.75
C THR A 269 -13.50 -11.06 12.99
N PHE A 270 -14.46 -11.72 12.35
CA PHE A 270 -15.62 -11.09 11.72
C PHE A 270 -16.91 -11.77 12.18
N THR A 271 -18.04 -11.12 11.89
CA THR A 271 -19.37 -11.69 12.12
C THR A 271 -20.09 -11.82 10.78
N MET A 272 -20.64 -13.01 10.50
CA MET A 272 -21.45 -13.22 9.29
C MET A 272 -22.73 -12.37 9.34
N PRO A 273 -23.07 -11.66 8.26
CA PRO A 273 -24.36 -11.00 8.14
C PRO A 273 -25.53 -11.99 8.22
N ASP A 274 -26.63 -11.58 8.83
CA ASP A 274 -27.90 -12.29 8.75
C ASP A 274 -28.84 -11.58 7.77
N ILE A 275 -28.68 -11.91 6.49
CA ILE A 275 -29.48 -11.32 5.43
C ILE A 275 -30.94 -11.80 5.42
N THR A 276 -31.25 -12.84 6.20
CA THR A 276 -32.62 -13.36 6.36
C THR A 276 -33.37 -12.64 7.49
N SER A 277 -32.65 -11.90 8.32
CA SER A 277 -33.22 -11.11 9.40
C SER A 277 -34.19 -10.05 8.85
N PRO A 278 -35.40 -9.92 9.43
CA PRO A 278 -36.31 -8.82 9.09
C PRO A 278 -35.85 -7.47 9.68
N LYS A 279 -34.76 -7.44 10.44
CA LYS A 279 -34.22 -6.21 11.03
C LYS A 279 -33.47 -5.39 9.97
N PRO A 280 -33.49 -4.05 10.07
CA PRO A 280 -32.66 -3.21 9.21
C PRO A 280 -31.18 -3.57 9.31
N SER A 281 -30.49 -3.51 8.16
CA SER A 281 -29.05 -3.65 8.07
C SER A 281 -28.38 -2.29 7.93
N SER A 282 -27.21 -2.13 8.54
CA SER A 282 -26.42 -0.91 8.46
C SER A 282 -25.16 -1.13 7.63
N PHE A 283 -24.78 -0.12 6.85
CA PHE A 283 -23.61 -0.13 5.98
C PHE A 283 -22.85 1.19 6.13
N PHE A 284 -21.54 1.13 5.96
CA PHE A 284 -20.78 2.34 5.63
C PHE A 284 -20.77 2.53 4.12
N VAL A 285 -20.92 3.76 3.66
CA VAL A 285 -20.82 4.11 2.23
C VAL A 285 -20.01 5.37 2.09
N PHE A 286 -18.92 5.30 1.32
CA PHE A 286 -18.04 6.44 1.04
C PHE A 286 -17.26 6.19 -0.26
N GLY A 287 -16.77 7.25 -0.88
CA GLY A 287 -15.89 7.19 -2.06
C GLY A 287 -14.70 8.11 -1.85
N ASP A 288 -13.76 8.08 -2.79
CA ASP A 288 -12.74 9.12 -2.93
C ASP A 288 -11.82 9.24 -1.70
N MET A 289 -11.57 8.12 -1.00
CA MET A 289 -10.87 8.16 0.30
C MET A 289 -9.40 8.52 0.13
N GLY A 290 -8.69 7.83 -0.79
CA GLY A 290 -7.27 7.98 -1.05
C GLY A 290 -6.34 7.64 0.13
N THR A 291 -5.05 7.91 -0.07
CA THR A 291 -4.00 7.81 0.98
C THR A 291 -3.47 9.20 1.33
N TRP A 292 -3.13 10.00 0.31
CA TRP A 292 -2.66 11.40 0.42
C TRP A 292 -1.34 11.62 1.19
N THR A 293 -0.46 10.62 1.25
CA THR A 293 0.85 10.72 1.92
C THR A 293 2.00 10.31 1.00
N THR A 294 3.22 10.74 1.32
CA THR A 294 4.43 10.26 0.63
C THR A 294 4.74 8.82 1.03
N ALA A 295 5.59 8.14 0.26
CA ALA A 295 5.95 6.75 0.51
C ALA A 295 6.59 6.51 1.90
N THR A 296 7.13 7.57 2.51
CA THR A 296 7.72 7.55 3.86
C THR A 296 7.07 8.54 4.84
N GLY A 297 5.92 9.12 4.48
CA GLY A 297 5.22 10.14 5.27
C GLY A 297 3.98 9.64 6.01
N GLY A 298 3.65 8.36 5.91
CA GLY A 298 2.54 7.73 6.62
C GLY A 298 1.53 7.03 5.72
N LEU A 299 0.39 6.64 6.29
CA LEU A 299 -0.67 5.88 5.61
C LEU A 299 -1.90 6.71 5.27
N GLY A 300 -2.04 7.91 5.83
CA GLY A 300 -3.23 8.73 5.68
C GLY A 300 -3.04 10.13 6.26
N LEU A 301 -3.74 11.11 5.70
CA LEU A 301 -3.77 12.48 6.25
C LEU A 301 -4.97 12.66 7.18
N ASP A 302 -4.74 13.34 8.30
CA ASP A 302 -5.81 13.77 9.18
C ASP A 302 -6.69 14.84 8.49
N GLY A 303 -7.98 14.86 8.82
CA GLY A 303 -9.00 15.59 8.08
C GLY A 303 -9.38 14.97 6.72
N ARG A 304 -8.72 13.87 6.29
CA ARG A 304 -8.98 13.18 5.01
C ARG A 304 -9.12 11.66 5.21
N SER A 305 -8.32 10.88 4.48
CA SER A 305 -8.30 9.41 4.46
C SER A 305 -8.24 8.81 5.86
N LEU A 306 -7.36 9.35 6.71
CA LEU A 306 -7.15 8.86 8.07
C LEU A 306 -8.39 9.09 8.95
N SER A 307 -9.04 10.24 8.84
CA SER A 307 -10.23 10.54 9.65
C SER A 307 -11.42 9.65 9.23
N THR A 308 -11.59 9.36 7.94
CA THR A 308 -12.62 8.42 7.47
C THR A 308 -12.37 7.03 8.04
N ALA A 309 -11.15 6.50 7.92
CA ALA A 309 -10.78 5.20 8.47
C ALA A 309 -10.99 5.13 10.00
N LYS A 310 -10.55 6.17 10.73
CA LYS A 310 -10.76 6.27 12.19
C LYS A 310 -12.25 6.24 12.55
N ARG A 311 -13.09 7.04 11.88
CA ARG A 311 -14.53 7.11 12.16
C ARG A 311 -15.24 5.78 11.91
N VAL A 312 -14.90 5.08 10.83
CA VAL A 312 -15.43 3.74 10.55
C VAL A 312 -15.02 2.76 11.64
N ALA A 313 -13.73 2.73 11.99
CA ALA A 313 -13.22 1.82 13.02
C ALA A 313 -13.82 2.10 14.42
N ASP A 314 -13.97 3.37 14.79
CA ASP A 314 -14.56 3.78 16.06
C ASP A 314 -16.03 3.38 16.14
N ASP A 315 -16.80 3.60 15.07
CA ASP A 315 -18.23 3.29 15.04
C ASP A 315 -18.49 1.77 14.98
N MET A 316 -17.62 1.00 14.33
CA MET A 316 -17.60 -0.47 14.38
C MET A 316 -17.36 -1.04 15.79
N ALA A 317 -16.77 -0.27 16.70
CA ALA A 317 -16.52 -0.76 18.06
C ALA A 317 -17.82 -0.94 18.88
N THR A 318 -18.90 -0.25 18.49
CA THR A 318 -20.19 -0.29 19.19
C THR A 318 -21.37 -0.68 18.30
N GLY A 319 -21.25 -0.50 16.97
CA GLY A 319 -22.28 -0.83 16.00
C GLY A 319 -22.15 -2.21 15.38
N GLN A 320 -23.20 -2.63 14.67
CA GLN A 320 -23.18 -3.82 13.81
C GLN A 320 -23.40 -3.37 12.37
N TYR A 321 -22.45 -3.72 11.51
CA TYR A 321 -22.45 -3.34 10.10
C TYR A 321 -22.30 -4.59 9.25
N VAL A 322 -22.99 -4.60 8.11
CA VAL A 322 -22.94 -5.73 7.16
C VAL A 322 -21.72 -5.64 6.26
N ALA A 323 -21.39 -4.44 5.80
CA ALA A 323 -20.22 -4.17 4.96
C ALA A 323 -19.85 -2.67 4.98
N ALA A 324 -18.64 -2.38 4.52
CA ALA A 324 -18.25 -1.07 4.02
C ALA A 324 -18.28 -1.10 2.49
N LEU A 325 -18.97 -0.13 1.89
CA LEU A 325 -19.06 0.06 0.45
C LEU A 325 -18.17 1.26 0.06
N HIS A 326 -17.02 0.98 -0.53
CA HIS A 326 -16.13 2.00 -1.10
C HIS A 326 -16.46 2.20 -2.58
N VAL A 327 -17.19 3.28 -2.89
CA VAL A 327 -17.80 3.49 -4.20
C VAL A 327 -16.87 4.12 -5.25
N GLY A 328 -15.66 3.57 -5.40
CA GLY A 328 -14.67 4.00 -6.40
C GLY A 328 -13.73 5.10 -5.93
N ASP A 329 -12.72 5.37 -6.76
CA ASP A 329 -11.61 6.29 -6.49
C ASP A 329 -10.93 5.93 -5.16
N LEU A 330 -10.36 4.73 -5.14
CA LEU A 330 -9.95 4.02 -3.94
C LEU A 330 -8.72 4.67 -3.31
N SER A 331 -7.56 4.46 -3.93
CA SER A 331 -6.27 4.86 -3.38
C SER A 331 -5.70 6.13 -4.02
N TYR A 332 -6.18 6.49 -5.22
CA TYR A 332 -5.55 7.46 -6.12
C TYR A 332 -4.09 7.11 -6.42
N ALA A 333 -3.81 5.82 -6.66
CA ALA A 333 -2.46 5.38 -6.99
C ALA A 333 -1.98 5.97 -8.32
N ASP A 334 -2.85 6.04 -9.32
CA ASP A 334 -2.61 6.74 -10.59
C ASP A 334 -1.22 6.42 -11.19
N SER A 335 -0.83 5.13 -11.24
CA SER A 335 0.49 4.57 -11.63
C SER A 335 1.57 4.47 -10.55
N VAL A 336 1.34 4.99 -9.36
CA VAL A 336 2.30 4.99 -8.25
C VAL A 336 1.99 3.81 -7.34
N GLY A 337 2.63 2.67 -7.62
CA GLY A 337 2.30 1.36 -7.04
C GLY A 337 2.44 1.28 -5.52
N TYR A 338 3.34 2.05 -4.90
CA TYR A 338 3.47 2.06 -3.44
C TYR A 338 2.21 2.61 -2.75
N ILE A 339 1.41 3.44 -3.41
CA ILE A 339 0.17 3.99 -2.86
C ILE A 339 -0.86 2.87 -2.64
N TRP A 340 -0.91 1.86 -3.53
CA TRP A 340 -1.74 0.68 -3.31
C TRP A 340 -1.33 -0.07 -2.04
N GLU A 341 -0.03 -0.18 -1.75
CA GLU A 341 0.47 -0.85 -0.54
C GLU A 341 0.10 -0.09 0.73
N GLN A 342 0.28 1.23 0.73
CA GLN A 342 -0.09 2.09 1.85
C GLN A 342 -1.61 2.11 2.07
N PHE A 343 -2.39 2.21 0.99
CA PHE A 343 -3.84 2.18 1.06
C PHE A 343 -4.36 0.87 1.67
N MET A 344 -3.82 -0.27 1.22
CA MET A 344 -4.21 -1.55 1.78
C MET A 344 -3.82 -1.70 3.25
N ALA A 345 -2.68 -1.13 3.67
CA ALA A 345 -2.31 -1.06 5.08
C ALA A 345 -3.25 -0.13 5.88
N LEU A 346 -3.67 1.01 5.31
CA LEU A 346 -4.63 1.93 5.91
C LEU A 346 -5.98 1.26 6.18
N VAL A 347 -6.50 0.47 5.22
CA VAL A 347 -7.85 -0.12 5.33
C VAL A 347 -7.87 -1.47 6.04
N GLN A 348 -6.76 -2.22 6.13
CA GLN A 348 -6.72 -3.54 6.76
C GLN A 348 -7.37 -3.60 8.16
N PRO A 349 -7.17 -2.63 9.08
CA PRO A 349 -7.82 -2.68 10.40
C PRO A 349 -9.36 -2.75 10.34
N ILE A 350 -9.98 -2.23 9.28
CA ILE A 350 -11.41 -2.33 8.99
C ILE A 350 -11.67 -3.58 8.16
N ALA A 351 -10.98 -3.69 7.02
CA ALA A 351 -11.27 -4.66 5.97
C ALA A 351 -11.01 -6.12 6.38
N ALA A 352 -10.16 -6.37 7.38
CA ALA A 352 -9.94 -7.71 7.93
C ALA A 352 -11.09 -8.17 8.86
N THR A 353 -12.01 -7.28 9.26
CA THR A 353 -13.07 -7.60 10.24
C THR A 353 -14.48 -7.30 9.73
N LEU A 354 -14.60 -6.42 8.72
CA LEU A 354 -15.83 -6.06 8.05
C LEU A 354 -15.65 -6.25 6.54
N PRO A 355 -16.60 -6.88 5.83
CA PRO A 355 -16.53 -6.99 4.38
C PRO A 355 -16.33 -5.64 3.71
N TYR A 356 -15.24 -5.51 2.96
CA TYR A 356 -14.84 -4.28 2.27
C TYR A 356 -15.12 -4.44 0.79
N MET A 357 -16.25 -3.89 0.34
CA MET A 357 -16.74 -4.03 -1.02
C MET A 357 -16.38 -2.78 -1.81
N VAL A 358 -15.77 -2.93 -2.98
CA VAL A 358 -15.34 -1.81 -3.81
C VAL A 358 -16.09 -1.76 -5.13
N SER A 359 -16.28 -0.56 -5.65
CA SER A 359 -16.54 -0.33 -7.07
C SER A 359 -15.35 0.38 -7.72
N VAL A 360 -15.41 0.52 -9.05
CA VAL A 360 -14.35 1.09 -9.86
C VAL A 360 -14.67 2.54 -10.18
N GLY A 361 -13.76 3.47 -9.87
CA GLY A 361 -13.82 4.88 -10.28
C GLY A 361 -12.99 5.16 -11.53
N ASN A 362 -12.88 6.45 -11.89
CA ASN A 362 -12.05 6.84 -13.02
C ASN A 362 -10.55 6.72 -12.71
N HIS A 363 -10.14 6.90 -11.45
CA HIS A 363 -8.75 6.72 -11.04
C HIS A 363 -8.31 5.26 -11.06
N GLU A 364 -9.24 4.30 -11.00
CA GLU A 364 -8.88 2.89 -11.19
C GLU A 364 -8.82 2.50 -12.67
N TYR A 365 -9.79 2.97 -13.48
CA TYR A 365 -10.01 2.40 -14.82
C TYR A 365 -9.74 3.33 -16.00
N ALA A 366 -9.97 4.64 -15.89
CA ALA A 366 -10.01 5.49 -17.08
C ALA A 366 -8.64 5.64 -17.75
N TYR A 367 -8.57 5.30 -19.05
CA TYR A 367 -7.40 5.48 -19.92
C TYR A 367 -7.83 5.99 -21.33
N THR A 368 -6.93 6.67 -22.03
CA THR A 368 -7.16 7.18 -23.41
C THR A 368 -6.48 6.33 -24.48
N SER A 369 -5.50 5.53 -24.12
CA SER A 369 -4.83 4.58 -25.01
C SER A 369 -4.41 3.34 -24.22
N SER A 370 -4.33 2.20 -24.92
CA SER A 370 -3.93 0.92 -24.35
C SER A 370 -3.00 0.18 -25.32
N VAL A 371 -1.94 -0.43 -24.79
CA VAL A 371 -1.10 -1.40 -25.50
C VAL A 371 -1.70 -2.81 -25.46
N GLN A 372 -2.71 -3.05 -24.62
CA GLN A 372 -3.46 -4.30 -24.57
C GLN A 372 -4.55 -4.28 -25.63
N ALA A 373 -4.75 -5.41 -26.32
CA ALA A 373 -5.84 -5.55 -27.28
C ALA A 373 -7.22 -5.56 -26.62
N VAL A 374 -7.28 -6.09 -25.40
CA VAL A 374 -8.47 -6.17 -24.55
C VAL A 374 -8.02 -5.88 -23.12
N ASP A 375 -8.70 -4.96 -22.43
CA ASP A 375 -8.39 -4.63 -21.04
C ASP A 375 -9.01 -5.65 -20.06
N VAL A 376 -8.77 -5.45 -18.75
CA VAL A 376 -9.22 -6.40 -17.71
C VAL A 376 -10.75 -6.50 -17.60
N SER A 377 -11.50 -5.52 -18.11
CA SER A 377 -12.96 -5.57 -18.17
C SER A 377 -13.48 -6.46 -19.30
N GLY A 378 -12.63 -6.82 -20.27
CA GLY A 378 -13.01 -7.55 -21.48
C GLY A 378 -13.32 -6.65 -22.66
N GLU A 379 -13.14 -5.32 -22.51
CA GLU A 379 -13.41 -4.35 -23.56
C GLU A 379 -12.16 -4.01 -24.38
N THR A 380 -12.38 -3.60 -25.63
CA THR A 380 -11.29 -3.16 -26.54
C THR A 380 -10.98 -1.67 -26.39
N LYS A 381 -11.85 -0.92 -25.70
CA LYS A 381 -11.72 0.51 -25.46
C LYS A 381 -12.34 0.87 -24.12
N CYS A 382 -11.71 1.83 -23.44
CA CYS A 382 -12.26 2.45 -22.24
C CYS A 382 -13.64 3.06 -22.55
N PHE A 383 -14.63 2.81 -21.69
CA PHE A 383 -15.96 3.45 -21.79
C PHE A 383 -15.86 4.99 -21.77
N PHE A 384 -14.88 5.53 -21.05
CA PHE A 384 -14.64 6.96 -20.93
C PHE A 384 -13.65 7.51 -21.99
N ALA A 385 -13.32 6.79 -23.07
CA ALA A 385 -12.17 7.05 -23.95
C ALA A 385 -12.06 8.44 -24.64
N SER A 386 -13.01 9.38 -24.49
CA SER A 386 -12.80 10.73 -25.04
C SER A 386 -11.92 11.57 -24.10
N PRO A 387 -10.96 12.36 -24.62
CA PRO A 387 -10.16 13.28 -23.81
C PRO A 387 -10.99 14.31 -23.01
N GLU A 388 -12.25 14.48 -23.39
CA GLU A 388 -13.23 15.39 -22.76
C GLU A 388 -13.99 14.72 -21.60
N MET A 389 -14.12 13.38 -21.59
CA MET A 389 -14.86 12.62 -20.57
C MET A 389 -13.97 11.75 -19.68
N ALA A 390 -12.89 11.17 -20.22
CA ALA A 390 -11.82 10.62 -19.41
C ALA A 390 -10.95 11.77 -18.90
N LYS A 391 -11.10 12.08 -17.61
CA LYS A 391 -9.88 12.32 -16.85
C LYS A 391 -9.12 11.00 -16.88
N ALA A 392 -8.23 10.80 -17.85
CA ALA A 392 -7.39 9.60 -17.98
C ALA A 392 -6.45 9.54 -16.79
N SER A 393 -7.01 9.11 -15.66
CA SER A 393 -6.50 9.38 -14.32
C SER A 393 -5.83 8.14 -13.73
N SER A 394 -6.15 6.96 -14.24
CA SER A 394 -5.50 5.71 -13.81
C SER A 394 -4.01 5.61 -14.11
N GLY A 395 -3.44 6.55 -14.86
CA GLY A 395 -2.01 6.52 -15.19
C GLY A 395 -1.58 5.27 -15.99
N GLY A 396 -2.52 4.61 -16.67
CA GLY A 396 -2.30 3.38 -17.43
C GLY A 396 -2.61 2.09 -16.67
N GLU A 397 -3.11 2.16 -15.43
CA GLU A 397 -3.46 0.97 -14.64
C GLU A 397 -4.66 0.19 -15.20
N CYS A 398 -5.59 0.88 -15.86
CA CYS A 398 -6.76 0.31 -16.54
C CYS A 398 -7.52 -0.77 -15.77
N GLY A 399 -7.67 -0.57 -14.45
CA GLY A 399 -8.41 -1.43 -13.54
C GLY A 399 -7.67 -2.69 -13.11
N VAL A 400 -6.44 -2.95 -13.60
CA VAL A 400 -5.70 -4.18 -13.29
C VAL A 400 -5.44 -4.33 -11.79
N PRO A 401 -4.90 -3.33 -11.06
CA PRO A 401 -4.69 -3.47 -9.63
C PRO A 401 -5.99 -3.75 -8.87
N THR A 402 -7.07 -3.02 -9.17
CA THR A 402 -8.37 -3.19 -8.53
C THR A 402 -8.95 -4.58 -8.76
N ALA A 403 -8.99 -5.03 -10.02
CA ALA A 403 -9.55 -6.32 -10.41
C ALA A 403 -8.74 -7.52 -9.88
N ARG A 404 -7.48 -7.31 -9.50
CA ARG A 404 -6.61 -8.36 -8.95
C ARG A 404 -6.60 -8.37 -7.43
N ARG A 405 -6.56 -7.19 -6.80
CA ARG A 405 -6.51 -7.02 -5.34
C ARG A 405 -7.86 -7.30 -4.69
N TYR A 406 -8.96 -6.94 -5.35
CA TYR A 406 -10.31 -7.16 -4.85
C TYR A 406 -11.03 -8.20 -5.69
N GLN A 407 -11.55 -9.23 -5.03
CA GLN A 407 -12.47 -10.18 -5.63
C GLN A 407 -13.81 -10.11 -4.91
N HIS A 408 -14.86 -9.86 -5.69
CA HIS A 408 -16.24 -9.83 -5.20
C HIS A 408 -17.08 -10.84 -5.97
N ALA A 409 -18.35 -10.97 -5.58
CA ALA A 409 -19.33 -11.77 -6.27
C ALA A 409 -19.62 -11.24 -7.69
N THR A 410 -18.74 -11.48 -8.65
CA THR A 410 -19.06 -11.29 -10.06
C THR A 410 -19.49 -12.64 -10.62
N GLN A 411 -20.81 -12.87 -10.65
CA GLN A 411 -21.32 -13.73 -11.70
C GLN A 411 -21.00 -13.03 -13.02
N ARG A 412 -20.03 -13.55 -13.78
CA ARG A 412 -20.11 -13.42 -15.24
C ARG A 412 -21.35 -14.21 -15.68
N GLN A 413 -22.54 -13.62 -15.55
CA GLN A 413 -23.60 -13.97 -16.48
C GLN A 413 -23.18 -13.38 -17.82
N ARG A 414 -23.06 -14.29 -18.79
CA ARG A 414 -22.44 -14.11 -20.09
C ARG A 414 -23.05 -12.98 -20.91
#